data_AF-A0A2G6WT76-F1
#
_entry.id   AF-A0A2G6WT76-F1
#
_cell.length_a   1.000
_cell.length_b   1.000
_cell.length_c   1.000
_cell.angle_alpha   90.00
_cell.angle_beta   90.00
_cell.angle_gamma   90.00
#
_symmetry.space_group_name_H-M   'P 1'
#
loop_
_entity.id
_entity.type
_entity.pdbx_description
1 polymer ?
#
loop_
_entity_poly.entity_id
_entity_poly.type
_entity_poly.pdbx_seq_one_letter_code
_entity_poly.pdbx_strand_id
1 'polypeptide(L)'
;MFIRSTTLALACLLATGCSSVTPNYDARFGDAVRDAKKKMTLNPNAGKNGDPVTGMDGRASREAMVQYQESYKTPPPVVNVINIGGGIGSQSGGSGK
;
A
#
# COMPACT_ATOMS: atom_id res chain seq x y z
N MET A 1 -70.41 -1.48 -25.60
CA MET A 1 -69.11 -2.15 -25.84
C MET A 1 -67.94 -1.18 -25.81
N PHE A 2 -68.08 0.06 -26.30
CA PHE A 2 -67.03 1.10 -26.28
C PHE A 2 -66.54 1.52 -24.89
N ILE A 3 -67.43 1.60 -23.88
CA ILE A 3 -67.08 2.00 -22.51
C ILE A 3 -66.18 0.98 -21.79
N ARG A 4 -66.28 -0.31 -22.15
CA ARG A 4 -65.44 -1.36 -21.57
C ARG A 4 -64.02 -1.36 -22.17
N SER A 5 -63.92 -1.01 -23.45
CA SER A 5 -62.65 -0.89 -24.16
C SER A 5 -61.85 0.34 -23.69
N THR A 6 -62.53 1.46 -23.41
CA THR A 6 -61.86 2.67 -22.89
C THR A 6 -61.35 2.48 -21.45
N THR A 7 -62.08 1.77 -20.59
CA THR A 7 -61.60 1.44 -19.24
C THR A 7 -60.38 0.52 -19.25
N LEU A 8 -60.32 -0.44 -20.18
CA LEU A 8 -59.18 -1.34 -20.32
C LEU A 8 -57.93 -0.61 -20.83
N ALA A 9 -58.10 0.28 -21.81
CA ALA A 9 -57.02 1.10 -22.34
C ALA A 9 -56.45 2.05 -21.28
N LEU A 10 -57.31 2.69 -20.48
CA LEU A 10 -56.88 3.59 -19.41
C LEU A 10 -56.11 2.84 -18.31
N ALA A 11 -56.55 1.63 -17.94
CA ALA A 11 -55.86 0.77 -16.98
C ALA A 11 -54.47 0.33 -17.48
N CYS A 12 -54.31 0.04 -18.78
CA CYS A 12 -53.00 -0.25 -19.38
C CYS A 12 -52.06 0.96 -19.36
N LEU A 13 -52.55 2.19 -19.61
CA LEU A 13 -51.73 3.39 -19.50
C LEU A 13 -51.27 3.65 -18.06
N LEU A 14 -52.15 3.44 -17.08
CA LEU A 14 -51.81 3.60 -15.65
C LEU A 14 -50.80 2.55 -15.17
N ALA A 15 -50.83 1.34 -15.73
CA ALA A 15 -49.89 0.26 -15.40
C ALA A 15 -48.46 0.52 -15.92
N THR A 16 -48.29 1.30 -17.00
CA THR A 16 -46.95 1.71 -17.48
C THR A 16 -46.29 2.80 -16.62
N GLY A 17 -47.02 3.35 -15.64
CA GLY A 17 -46.54 4.36 -14.69
C GLY A 17 -45.83 3.81 -13.45
N CYS A 18 -45.62 2.48 -13.35
CA CYS A 18 -44.73 1.91 -12.34
C CYS A 18 -43.27 2.17 -12.75
N SER A 19 -42.93 3.45 -12.79
CA SER A 19 -41.57 3.95 -12.94
C SER A 19 -40.73 3.29 -11.87
N SER A 20 -39.76 2.52 -12.33
CA SER A 20 -38.75 1.82 -11.57
C SER A 20 -38.36 2.61 -10.31
N VAL A 21 -38.40 1.91 -9.17
CA VAL A 21 -37.80 2.29 -7.88
C VAL A 21 -36.63 3.23 -8.13
N THR A 22 -36.70 4.41 -7.51
CA THR A 22 -35.62 5.42 -7.47
C THR A 22 -34.25 4.72 -7.46
N PRO A 23 -33.30 5.12 -8.32
CA PRO A 23 -32.02 4.43 -8.39
C PRO A 23 -31.45 4.41 -6.99
N ASN A 24 -31.17 3.21 -6.46
CA ASN A 24 -30.69 3.00 -5.09
C ASN A 24 -29.26 3.54 -4.96
N TYR A 25 -29.07 4.86 -5.08
CA TYR A 25 -27.77 5.52 -5.01
C TYR A 25 -27.10 5.24 -3.66
N ASP A 26 -27.90 5.11 -2.59
CA ASP A 26 -27.40 4.76 -1.26
C ASP A 26 -26.97 3.30 -1.13
N ALA A 27 -27.50 2.37 -1.94
CA ALA A 27 -27.12 0.96 -1.88
C ALA A 27 -25.65 0.71 -2.29
N ARG A 28 -25.03 1.67 -2.96
CA ARG A 28 -23.62 1.64 -3.38
C ARG A 28 -22.77 2.65 -2.62
N PHE A 29 -23.33 3.33 -1.62
CA PHE A 29 -22.62 4.30 -0.83
C PHE A 29 -21.45 3.64 -0.09
N GLY A 30 -20.23 4.15 -0.33
CA GLY A 30 -19.01 3.61 0.26
C GLY A 30 -18.40 2.41 -0.47
N ASP A 31 -18.98 1.90 -1.55
CA ASP A 31 -18.40 0.80 -2.34
C ASP A 31 -17.01 1.18 -2.88
N ALA A 32 -16.84 2.40 -3.38
CA ALA A 32 -15.55 2.91 -3.85
C ALA A 32 -14.48 2.92 -2.75
N VAL A 33 -14.83 3.34 -1.54
CA VAL A 33 -13.90 3.37 -0.38
C VAL A 33 -13.58 1.95 0.09
N ARG A 34 -14.59 1.07 0.12
CA ARG A 34 -14.38 -0.35 0.46
C ARG A 34 -13.50 -1.05 -0.57
N ASP A 35 -13.65 -0.72 -1.85
CA ASP A 35 -12.82 -1.27 -2.93
C ASP A 35 -11.39 -0.75 -2.86
N ALA A 36 -11.20 0.56 -2.67
CA ALA A 36 -9.89 1.16 -2.45
C ALA A 36 -9.18 0.56 -1.22
N LYS A 37 -9.91 0.40 -0.11
CA LYS A 37 -9.39 -0.27 1.10
C LYS A 37 -8.97 -1.71 0.81
N LYS A 38 -9.77 -2.49 0.08
CA LYS A 38 -9.40 -3.87 -0.29
C LYS A 38 -8.12 -3.91 -1.13
N LYS A 39 -7.95 -2.99 -2.07
CA LYS A 39 -6.73 -2.87 -2.89
C LYS A 39 -5.49 -2.50 -2.09
N MET A 40 -5.64 -1.71 -1.02
CA MET A 40 -4.52 -1.32 -0.14
C MET A 40 -4.27 -2.31 1.00
N THR A 41 -5.19 -3.24 1.26
CA THR A 41 -5.05 -4.21 2.35
C THR A 41 -4.17 -5.36 1.90
N LEU A 42 -2.92 -5.40 2.36
CA LEU A 42 -1.96 -6.46 2.02
C LEU A 42 -2.39 -7.85 2.49
N ASN A 43 -2.95 -7.96 3.71
CA ASN A 43 -3.44 -9.22 4.24
C ASN A 43 -4.72 -9.00 5.08
N PRO A 44 -5.91 -9.31 4.52
CA PRO A 44 -7.19 -9.13 5.23
C PRO A 44 -7.39 -10.13 6.39
N ASN A 45 -6.61 -11.21 6.47
CA ASN A 45 -6.69 -12.21 7.54
C ASN A 45 -5.55 -12.09 8.56
N ALA A 46 -4.77 -11.01 8.53
CA ALA A 46 -3.60 -10.84 9.41
C ALA A 46 -3.92 -11.03 10.90
N GLY A 47 -5.07 -10.53 11.38
CA GLY A 47 -5.50 -10.67 12.78
C GLY A 47 -6.06 -12.04 13.17
N LYS A 48 -6.26 -12.95 12.21
CA LYS A 48 -6.62 -14.35 12.50
C LYS A 48 -5.39 -15.22 12.69
N ASN A 49 -4.21 -14.75 12.28
CA ASN A 49 -2.98 -15.45 12.54
C ASN A 49 -2.50 -15.10 13.97
N GLY A 50 -2.47 -16.11 14.84
CA GLY A 50 -1.93 -16.00 16.19
C GLY A 50 -0.43 -16.26 16.27
N ASP A 51 0.23 -16.61 15.15
CA ASP A 51 1.67 -16.80 15.11
C ASP A 51 2.37 -15.50 15.53
N PRO A 52 3.34 -15.57 16.45
CA PRO A 52 4.14 -14.41 16.81
C PRO A 52 4.85 -13.91 15.56
N VAL A 53 4.86 -12.60 15.33
CA VAL A 53 5.54 -11.99 14.18
C VAL A 53 7.02 -12.38 14.25
N THR A 54 7.46 -13.27 13.36
CA THR A 54 8.86 -13.76 13.29
C THR A 54 9.81 -12.70 12.70
N GLY A 55 9.41 -11.44 12.72
CA GLY A 55 10.12 -10.30 12.14
C GLY A 55 11.05 -9.62 13.14
N MET A 56 11.54 -8.46 12.75
CA MET A 56 12.39 -7.63 13.59
C MET A 56 11.59 -7.06 14.78
N ASP A 57 12.15 -7.15 15.99
CA ASP A 57 11.57 -6.54 17.19
C ASP A 57 11.37 -5.01 17.01
N GLY A 58 10.41 -4.44 17.72
CA GLY A 58 10.12 -3.00 17.64
C GLY A 58 11.32 -2.13 18.04
N ARG A 59 12.12 -2.56 19.04
CA ARG A 59 13.34 -1.84 19.44
C ARG A 59 14.42 -1.97 18.39
N ALA A 60 14.63 -3.19 17.87
CA ALA A 60 15.58 -3.44 16.79
C ALA A 60 15.23 -2.61 15.52
N SER A 61 13.95 -2.52 15.18
CA SER A 61 13.45 -1.72 14.05
C SER A 61 13.72 -0.23 14.23
N ARG A 62 13.52 0.30 15.46
CA ARG A 62 13.83 1.70 15.79
C ARG A 62 15.32 1.99 15.64
N GLU A 63 16.17 1.15 16.22
CA GLU A 63 17.63 1.35 16.16
C GLU A 63 18.16 1.25 14.72
N ALA A 64 17.59 0.35 13.90
CA ALA A 64 17.93 0.28 12.48
C ALA A 64 17.64 1.60 11.74
N MET A 65 16.50 2.24 12.03
CA MET A 65 16.16 3.55 11.45
C MET A 65 17.05 4.68 11.95
N VAL A 66 17.47 4.64 13.23
CA VAL A 66 18.43 5.60 13.78
C VAL A 66 19.78 5.45 13.08
N GLN A 67 20.31 4.22 12.98
CA GLN A 67 21.59 3.97 12.31
C GLN A 67 21.56 4.35 10.83
N TYR A 68 20.44 4.13 10.15
CA TYR A 68 20.24 4.63 8.78
C TYR A 68 20.40 6.15 8.71
N GLN A 69 19.78 6.90 9.63
CA GLN A 69 19.89 8.37 9.66
C GLN A 69 21.32 8.83 10.03
N GLU A 70 21.96 8.18 11.01
CA GLU A 70 23.34 8.50 11.41
C GLU A 70 24.35 8.24 10.28
N SER A 71 24.09 7.26 9.41
CA SER A 71 24.94 6.97 8.25
C SER A 71 25.06 8.15 7.27
N TYR A 72 24.07 9.06 7.24
CA TYR A 72 24.12 10.26 6.41
C TYR A 72 24.82 11.44 7.10
N LYS A 73 24.99 11.40 8.43
CA LYS A 73 25.68 12.44 9.19
C LYS A 73 27.19 12.27 9.17
N THR A 74 27.65 11.04 8.99
CA THR A 74 29.08 10.72 8.89
C THR A 74 29.45 10.60 7.41
N PRO A 75 30.26 11.52 6.85
CA PRO A 75 30.80 11.33 5.52
C PRO A 75 31.51 9.97 5.49
N PRO A 76 31.17 9.05 4.57
CA PRO A 76 31.88 7.79 4.46
C PRO A 76 33.37 8.12 4.27
N PRO A 77 34.28 7.47 5.03
CA PRO A 77 35.70 7.73 4.89
C PRO A 77 36.08 7.55 3.42
N VAL A 78 36.79 8.53 2.86
CA VAL A 78 37.34 8.44 1.51
C VAL A 78 38.24 7.21 1.45
N VAL A 79 37.71 6.13 0.89
CA VAL A 79 38.48 4.93 0.58
C VAL A 79 39.36 5.27 -0.61
N ASN A 80 40.58 5.73 -0.34
CA ASN A 80 41.59 5.93 -1.37
C ASN A 80 42.04 4.54 -1.87
N VAL A 81 41.35 4.03 -2.89
CA VAL A 81 41.75 2.81 -3.59
C VAL A 81 42.93 3.18 -4.52
N ILE A 82 44.14 3.26 -3.96
CA ILE A 82 45.36 3.32 -4.77
C ILE A 82 45.67 1.88 -5.20
N ASN A 83 45.05 1.46 -6.29
CA ASN A 83 45.36 0.22 -6.99
C ASN A 83 45.92 0.54 -8.37
N ILE A 84 47.14 1.06 -8.47
CA ILE A 84 47.98 0.94 -9.66
C ILE A 84 49.42 0.72 -9.19
N GLY A 85 49.85 -0.54 -9.24
CA GLY A 85 51.25 -0.92 -9.11
C GLY A 85 52.06 -0.36 -10.27
N GLY A 86 53.14 0.36 -9.95
CA GLY A 86 54.04 0.95 -10.91
C GLY A 86 55.37 1.38 -10.28
N GLY A 87 56.08 0.43 -9.66
CA GLY A 87 57.54 0.47 -9.52
C GLY A 87 58.16 1.19 -8.31
N ILE A 88 58.83 0.38 -7.48
CA ILE A 88 60.11 0.63 -6.79
C ILE A 88 60.23 1.82 -5.80
N GLY A 89 60.59 1.47 -4.56
CA GLY A 89 61.62 2.21 -3.81
C GLY A 89 61.18 2.89 -2.52
N SER A 90 61.34 2.20 -1.40
CA SER A 90 61.86 2.68 -0.09
C SER A 90 61.18 1.88 1.03
N GLN A 91 61.70 0.70 1.35
CA GLN A 91 62.66 0.49 2.46
C GLN A 91 61.97 0.70 3.81
N SER A 92 61.34 -0.36 4.33
CA SER A 92 61.94 -1.25 5.34
C SER A 92 62.37 -0.53 6.63
N GLY A 93 61.64 -0.83 7.70
CA GLY A 93 62.28 -1.23 8.96
C GLY A 93 62.29 -0.23 10.11
N GLY A 94 61.85 -0.71 11.27
CA GLY A 94 62.22 -0.19 12.60
C GLY A 94 61.03 0.28 13.42
N SER A 95 60.35 -0.59 14.16
CA SER A 95 60.68 -1.00 15.55
C SER A 95 60.92 0.15 16.53
N GLY A 96 59.93 0.36 17.41
CA GLY A 96 60.11 0.43 18.87
C GLY A 96 60.89 1.59 19.46
N LYS A 97 60.15 2.60 19.95
CA LYS A 97 60.08 3.03 21.36
C LYS A 97 59.10 4.18 21.51
#